data_AF-A0A1V2H8R8-F1
#
_entry.id   AF-A0A1V2H8R8-F1
#
_cell.length_a   1.000
_cell.length_b   1.000
_cell.length_c   1.000
_cell.angle_alpha   90.00
_cell.angle_beta   90.00
_cell.angle_gamma   90.00
#
_symmetry.space_group_name_H-M   'P 1'
#
loop_
_entity.id
_entity.type
_entity.pdbx_description
1 polymer ?
#
loop_
_entity_poly.entity_id
_entity_poly.type
_entity_poly.pdbx_seq_one_letter_code
_entity_poly.pdbx_strand_id
1 'polypeptide(L)'
;MTVESAAPGGAPVRLQCGGRVYRVLAALGPERLKPEWWGEDLNRPIRNYYRVQTAEGPRLWICRLREAGAAPRWFLHGELA
;
A
#
# COMPACT_ATOMS: atom_id res chain seq x y z
N MET A 1 -9.06 3.79 3.92
CA MET A 1 -8.50 4.23 2.63
C MET A 1 -8.87 3.20 1.59
N THR A 2 -9.32 3.64 0.41
CA THR A 2 -9.67 2.74 -0.71
C THR A 2 -8.62 2.89 -1.80
N VAL A 3 -8.25 1.78 -2.44
CA VAL A 3 -7.21 1.75 -3.48
C VAL A 3 -7.67 0.86 -4.63
N GLU A 4 -7.63 1.40 -5.83
CA GLU A 4 -7.77 0.64 -7.07
C GLU A 4 -6.39 0.24 -7.56
N SER A 5 -6.26 -0.95 -8.15
CA SER A 5 -4.99 -1.50 -8.64
C SER A 5 -5.10 -1.84 -10.12
N ALA A 6 -3.97 -1.78 -10.85
CA ALA A 6 -3.92 -2.04 -12.29
C ALA A 6 -4.37 -3.47 -12.67
N ALA A 7 -4.23 -4.40 -11.74
CA ALA A 7 -4.69 -5.78 -11.82
C ALA A 7 -4.99 -6.29 -10.39
N PRO A 8 -5.67 -7.43 -10.22
CA PRO A 8 -5.84 -8.05 -8.92
C PRO A 8 -4.49 -8.24 -8.19
N GLY A 9 -4.30 -7.56 -7.07
CA GLY A 9 -3.04 -7.60 -6.31
C GLY A 9 -1.88 -6.82 -6.93
N GLY A 10 -2.10 -6.10 -8.04
CA GLY A 10 -1.11 -5.28 -8.73
C GLY A 10 -0.80 -3.95 -8.05
N ALA A 11 -0.09 -3.09 -8.77
CA ALA A 11 0.30 -1.75 -8.32
C ALA A 11 -0.92 -0.81 -8.21
N PRO A 12 -0.90 0.15 -7.27
CA PRO A 12 -1.97 1.11 -7.09
C PRO A 12 -2.06 2.07 -8.30
N VAL A 13 -3.29 2.36 -8.75
CA VAL A 13 -3.55 3.31 -9.85
C VAL A 13 -4.40 4.51 -9.41
N ARG A 14 -5.18 4.34 -8.34
CA ARG A 14 -6.00 5.40 -7.76
C ARG A 14 -6.20 5.17 -6.26
N LEU A 15 -6.15 6.24 -5.48
CA LEU A 15 -6.27 6.21 -4.02
C LEU A 15 -7.40 7.15 -3.57
N GLN A 16 -8.17 6.76 -2.56
CA GLN A 16 -9.10 7.63 -1.86
C GLN A 16 -8.80 7.63 -0.35
N CYS A 17 -8.40 8.78 0.18
CA CYS A 17 -7.98 8.95 1.57
C CYS A 17 -8.30 10.36 2.08
N GLY A 18 -8.82 10.48 3.31
CA GLY A 18 -9.12 11.77 3.92
C GLY A 18 -10.07 12.65 3.10
N GLY A 19 -11.05 12.04 2.42
CA GLY A 19 -11.98 12.76 1.51
C GLY A 19 -11.39 13.20 0.17
N ARG A 20 -10.09 12.99 -0.07
CA ARG A 20 -9.41 13.33 -1.33
C ARG A 20 -9.20 12.10 -2.20
N VAL A 21 -9.20 12.32 -3.50
CA VAL A 21 -8.87 11.33 -4.52
C VAL A 21 -7.51 11.69 -5.12
N TYR A 22 -6.64 10.70 -5.23
CA TYR A 22 -5.32 10.85 -5.85
C TYR A 22 -5.18 9.91 -7.04
N ARG A 23 -4.81 10.44 -8.20
CA ARG A 23 -4.43 9.65 -9.38
C ARG A 23 -2.95 9.29 -9.28
N VAL A 24 -2.63 8.01 -9.38
CA VAL A 24 -1.25 7.54 -9.33
C VAL A 24 -0.59 7.69 -10.71
N LEU A 25 0.50 8.47 -10.77
CA LEU A 25 1.34 8.61 -11.95
C LEU A 25 2.40 7.50 -12.03
N ALA A 26 2.99 7.17 -10.88
CA ALA A 26 3.98 6.11 -10.76
C ALA A 26 3.89 5.50 -9.36
N ALA A 27 4.14 4.19 -9.28
CA ALA A 27 4.22 3.46 -8.02
C ALA A 27 5.49 2.63 -8.00
N LEU A 28 6.33 2.84 -6.98
CA LEU A 28 7.52 2.04 -6.73
C LEU A 28 7.23 1.04 -5.60
N GLY A 29 7.53 -0.24 -5.84
CA GLY A 29 7.26 -1.34 -4.92
C GLY A 29 6.66 -2.56 -5.66
N PRO A 30 6.10 -3.54 -4.92
CA PRO A 30 6.03 -3.59 -3.47
C PRO A 30 7.37 -3.90 -2.82
N GLU A 31 7.79 -3.08 -1.88
CA GLU A 31 8.75 -3.53 -0.88
C GLU A 31 8.02 -4.43 0.12
N ARG A 32 8.39 -5.71 0.17
CA ARG A 32 7.66 -6.73 0.94
C ARG A 32 8.37 -7.01 2.25
N LEU A 33 7.70 -6.68 3.34
CA LEU A 33 8.10 -7.08 4.68
C LEU A 33 7.23 -8.25 5.14
N LYS A 34 7.85 -9.42 5.27
CA LYS A 34 7.24 -10.62 5.87
C LYS A 34 7.55 -10.64 7.37
N PRO A 35 6.81 -11.43 8.16
CA PRO A 35 7.25 -11.78 9.51
C PRO A 35 8.63 -12.45 9.43
N GLU A 36 9.52 -12.10 10.34
CA GLU A 36 10.83 -12.74 10.44
C GLU A 36 10.67 -14.15 11.03
N TRP A 37 11.53 -15.08 10.61
CA TRP A 37 11.40 -16.49 10.99
C TRP A 37 11.91 -16.79 12.41
N TRP A 38 12.63 -15.86 13.04
CA TRP A 38 12.96 -15.93 14.46
C TRP A 38 11.98 -15.06 15.25
N GLY A 39 11.27 -15.66 16.21
CA GLY A 39 10.55 -14.91 17.26
C GLY A 39 9.31 -14.12 16.83
N GLU A 40 8.97 -13.98 15.55
CA GLU A 40 7.66 -13.42 15.14
C GLU A 40 6.61 -14.52 14.93
N ASP A 41 5.35 -14.16 15.21
CA ASP A 41 4.20 -14.95 14.78
C ASP A 41 4.15 -14.97 13.24
N LEU A 42 4.37 -16.15 12.65
CA LEU A 42 4.35 -16.36 11.21
C LEU A 42 2.98 -16.05 10.58
N ASN A 43 1.92 -15.96 11.38
CA ASN A 43 0.59 -15.54 10.92
C ASN A 43 0.46 -14.02 10.78
N ARG A 44 1.47 -13.23 11.18
CA ARG A 44 1.45 -11.77 11.01
C ARG A 44 1.21 -11.40 9.54
N PRO A 45 0.38 -10.39 9.27
CA PRO A 45 0.11 -9.97 7.90
C PRO A 45 1.37 -9.52 7.16
N ILE A 46 1.47 -9.91 5.89
CA ILE A 46 2.51 -9.42 4.99
C ILE A 46 2.24 -7.95 4.67
N ARG A 47 3.24 -7.11 4.89
CA ARG A 47 3.19 -5.68 4.57
C ARG A 47 3.85 -5.45 3.22
N ASN A 48 3.12 -4.85 2.29
CA ASN A 48 3.67 -4.43 1.01
C ASN A 48 3.64 -2.90 0.95
N TYR A 49 4.80 -2.28 0.98
CA TYR A 49 4.93 -0.83 0.91
C TYR A 49 5.08 -0.35 -0.53
N TYR A 50 4.45 0.79 -0.82
CA TYR A 50 4.56 1.47 -2.09
C TYR A 50 4.86 2.95 -1.86
N ARG A 51 5.78 3.48 -2.66
CA ARG A 51 6.00 4.93 -2.79
C ARG A 51 5.30 5.38 -4.05
N VAL A 52 4.35 6.30 -3.92
CA VAL A 52 3.42 6.69 -4.97
C VAL A 52 3.64 8.15 -5.31
N GLN A 53 3.87 8.44 -6.59
CA GLN A 53 3.77 9.79 -7.12
C GLN A 53 2.33 10.04 -7.58
N THR A 54 1.72 11.12 -7.09
CA THR A 54 0.35 11.48 -7.45
C THR A 54 0.31 12.63 -8.45
N ALA A 55 -0.77 12.74 -9.21
CA ALA A 55 -0.98 13.85 -10.14
C ALA A 55 -1.30 15.16 -9.43
N GLU A 56 -1.83 15.06 -8.20
CA GLU A 56 -2.24 16.19 -7.37
C GLU A 56 -1.07 16.86 -6.65
N GLY A 57 0.15 16.32 -6.79
CA GLY A 57 1.37 16.86 -6.20
C GLY A 57 2.03 15.95 -5.16
N PRO A 58 1.34 15.50 -4.09
CA PRO A 58 2.01 14.84 -2.98
C PRO A 58 2.57 13.48 -3.39
N ARG A 59 3.73 13.14 -2.84
CA ARG A 59 4.29 11.79 -2.92
C ARG A 59 3.86 11.04 -1.68
N LEU A 60 3.18 9.92 -1.84
CA LEU A 60 2.58 9.20 -0.72
C LEU A 60 3.32 7.90 -0.44
N TRP A 61 3.50 7.57 0.83
CA TRP A 61 3.96 6.27 1.28
C TRP A 61 2.77 5.48 1.81
N ILE A 62 2.42 4.37 1.15
CA ILE A 62 1.23 3.59 1.47
C ILE A 62 1.60 2.12 1.72
N CYS A 63 0.81 1.45 2.56
CA CYS A 63 1.00 0.05 2.92
C CYS A 63 -0.25 -0.77 2.60
N ARG A 64 -0.05 -1.92 1.92
CA ARG A 64 -1.04 -2.98 1.77
C ARG A 64 -0.73 -4.12 2.73
N LEU A 65 -1.57 -4.28 3.75
CA LEU A 65 -1.58 -5.47 4.59
C LEU A 65 -2.32 -6.61 3.89
N ARG A 66 -1.67 -7.77 3.80
CA ARG A 66 -2.26 -9.02 3.34
C ARG A 66 -2.28 -10.02 4.49
N GLU A 67 -3.47 -10.41 4.88
CA GLU A 67 -3.75 -11.36 5.95
C GLU A 67 -4.47 -12.57 5.35
N ALA A 68 -4.13 -13.77 5.83
CA ALA A 68 -4.72 -15.00 5.28
C ALA A 68 -6.23 -15.02 5.54
N GLY A 69 -7.03 -15.30 4.50
CA GLY A 69 -8.48 -15.36 4.61
C GLY A 69 -9.20 -14.01 4.72
N ALA A 70 -8.49 -12.88 4.66
CA ALA A 70 -9.09 -11.55 4.74
C ALA A 70 -8.82 -10.71 3.48
N ALA A 71 -9.73 -9.77 3.20
CA ALA A 71 -9.53 -8.78 2.15
C ALA A 71 -8.32 -7.87 2.49
N PRO A 72 -7.52 -7.47 1.48
CA PRO A 72 -6.37 -6.62 1.71
C PRO A 72 -6.79 -5.24 2.25
N ARG A 73 -6.06 -4.76 3.26
CA ARG A 73 -6.29 -3.44 3.88
C ARG A 73 -5.20 -2.47 3.46
N TRP A 74 -5.60 -1.24 3.16
CA TRP A 74 -4.70 -0.17 2.73
C TRP A 74 -4.60 0.94 3.78
N PHE A 75 -3.39 1.42 3.98
CA PHE A 75 -3.07 2.47 4.95
C PHE A 75 -2.17 3.52 4.30
N LEU A 76 -2.42 4.79 4.61
CA LEU A 76 -1.49 5.87 4.35
C LEU A 76 -0.51 5.93 5.51
N HIS A 77 0.77 5.74 5.23
CA HIS A 77 1.82 5.81 6.24
C HIS A 77 2.35 7.24 6.40
N GLY A 78 2.41 8.00 5.30
CA GLY A 78 2.80 9.40 5.33
C GLY A 78 2.98 10.00 3.95
N GLU A 79 3.34 11.27 3.92
CA GLU A 79 3.80 11.97 2.73
C GLU A 79 5.34 11.95 2.69
N LEU A 80 5.90 11.76 1.51
CA LEU A 80 7.34 11.80 1.25
C LEU A 80 7.73 13.21 0.83
N ALA A 81 8.63 13.83 1.59
CA ALA A 81 9.24 15.11 1.26
C ALA A 81 10.01 15.05 -0.07
#